data_AF-A0A376BWC3-F1
#
_entry.id   AF-A0A376BWC3-F1
#
_cell.length_a   1.000
_cell.length_b   1.000
_cell.length_c   1.000
_cell.angle_alpha   90.00
_cell.angle_beta   90.00
_cell.angle_gamma   90.00
#
_symmetry.space_group_name_H-M   'P 1'
#
loop_
_entity.id
_entity.type
_entity.pdbx_description
1 polymer ?
#
loop_
_entity_poly.entity_id
_entity_poly.type
_entity_poly.pdbx_seq_one_letter_code
_entity_poly.pdbx_strand_id
1 'polypeptide(L)'
;MTREPVIHFSSLLDRAALEHLKSKTVLPSFSHYDVWLYEHAVGFTVAKMMNADLLQTTKSALEHAMQSGESYDKFVKKLKPYLMAQGWWGESVMTDPIDGVAKTVQLGSTRRLRVIFQTNLATAYAAGQWARVQEDKADFPYLKYIASTAEQKRQSHMTYYGKIWRVDDPIWQSIFPPNGYGCQCTVRQLNEKQALRERGEDIDRQPEKFTERQKANHAKGIIDDGTNDIQWVDFTNPRTGQTVKIPFDVMPTFAHNHAARLVDVQMLAEQRHGKGFIRELADNLMAYLKKKKQHLELTEGGVFASSANLINEGRLLYETHITVMNEAIKQGKPHEGIMEIMRREGIELGGEVYTYSSNAEAAQELTDNLQVFPTVWLQKSNEMGRVLVADSMGRAWHYFPDLSNKRFINMMKNKPQDFANGAEAFQWAFMGRKMAFQQGDSMMLNNLNHNATRMISTQIHEFTHRLQKVLPELNDYFVRLWHEKTANDKVQTLRKMTGNQRYRANEIGKRDDFPNPYYGKMYGDEDDPLPLEMMTMIFEALLGGDIKRYQELARKPDFLYFGLALLVRYQP
;
A
#
# COMPACT_ATOMS: atom_id res chain seq x y z
N MET A 1 -3.75 14.77 50.06
CA MET A 1 -2.94 13.60 49.62
C MET A 1 -2.64 13.74 48.14
N THR A 2 -1.41 14.11 47.79
CA THR A 2 -0.91 14.31 46.43
C THR A 2 -0.55 12.97 45.80
N ARG A 3 -1.41 12.41 44.95
CA ARG A 3 -1.09 11.18 44.20
C ARG A 3 -0.35 11.53 42.90
N GLU A 4 0.74 10.82 42.64
CA GLU A 4 1.55 10.95 41.43
C GLU A 4 0.74 10.62 40.16
N PRO A 5 1.02 11.26 39.01
CA PRO A 5 0.39 10.90 37.75
C PRO A 5 0.83 9.50 37.31
N VAL A 6 -0.13 8.62 37.01
CA VAL A 6 0.12 7.29 36.42
C VAL A 6 0.44 7.47 34.93
N ILE A 7 1.65 7.93 34.64
CA ILE A 7 2.27 7.80 33.32
C ILE A 7 3.53 7.00 33.55
N HIS A 8 3.53 5.74 33.13
CA HIS A 8 4.75 4.92 33.12
C HIS A 8 5.61 5.39 31.96
N PHE A 9 6.66 6.15 32.25
CA PHE A 9 7.69 6.43 31.24
C PHE A 9 8.34 5.09 30.87
N SER A 10 8.08 4.57 29.68
CA SER A 10 9.02 3.61 29.09
C SER A 10 10.37 4.32 28.98
N SER A 11 11.45 3.62 29.31
CA SER A 11 12.82 4.15 29.16
C SER A 11 13.18 4.51 27.71
N LEU A 12 12.32 4.15 26.75
CA LEU A 12 12.42 4.46 25.34
C LEU A 12 11.55 5.68 24.98
N LEU A 13 12.18 6.67 24.36
CA LEU A 13 11.55 7.87 23.82
C LEU A 13 10.58 7.52 22.68
N ASP A 14 9.31 7.92 22.80
CA ASP A 14 8.36 7.92 21.68
C ASP A 14 8.65 9.11 20.74
N ARG A 15 9.44 8.87 19.69
CA ARG A 15 9.86 9.90 18.73
C ARG A 15 8.68 10.54 18.01
N ALA A 16 7.69 9.75 17.59
CA ALA A 16 6.52 10.26 16.88
C ALA A 16 5.70 11.21 17.77
N ALA A 17 5.56 10.87 19.04
CA ALA A 17 4.88 11.71 20.01
C ALA A 17 5.65 13.01 20.31
N LEU A 18 6.98 12.95 20.46
CA LEU A 18 7.82 14.15 20.64
C LEU A 18 7.77 15.08 19.42
N GLU A 19 7.88 14.54 18.21
CA GLU A 19 7.80 15.32 16.97
C GLU A 19 6.41 15.94 16.76
N HIS A 20 5.34 15.25 17.16
CA HIS A 20 4.01 15.84 17.18
C HIS A 20 3.95 17.08 18.09
N LEU A 21 4.50 17.01 19.32
CA LEU A 21 4.52 18.16 20.23
C LEU A 21 5.38 19.31 19.67
N LYS A 22 6.59 19.00 19.18
CA LYS A 22 7.51 20.00 18.61
C LYS A 22 6.93 20.73 17.42
N SER A 23 6.24 20.02 16.53
CA SER A 23 5.69 20.59 15.31
C SER A 23 4.54 21.56 15.56
N LYS A 24 3.94 21.61 16.76
CA LYS A 24 2.85 22.56 17.04
C LYS A 24 3.32 24.01 17.05
N THR A 25 2.56 24.89 16.41
CA THR A 25 2.77 26.34 16.42
C THR A 25 2.21 26.93 17.70
N VAL A 26 2.93 27.86 18.34
CA VAL A 26 2.45 28.57 19.52
C VAL A 26 1.28 29.48 19.16
N LEU A 27 0.12 29.25 19.78
CA LEU A 27 -1.09 30.04 19.58
C LEU A 27 -1.60 30.55 20.94
N PRO A 28 -1.27 31.79 21.32
CA PRO A 28 -1.79 32.40 22.54
C PRO A 28 -3.32 32.44 22.55
N SER A 29 -3.93 32.11 23.68
CA SER A 29 -5.39 32.07 23.79
C SER A 29 -5.92 32.50 25.15
N PHE A 30 -7.10 33.14 25.13
CA PHE A 30 -7.77 33.56 26.35
C PHE A 30 -8.67 32.46 26.89
N SER A 31 -9.29 31.69 26.01
CA SER A 31 -10.18 30.57 26.33
C SER A 31 -9.66 29.28 25.71
N HIS A 32 -9.99 28.15 26.31
CA HIS A 32 -9.78 26.85 25.66
C HIS A 32 -10.66 26.66 24.43
N TYR A 33 -11.70 27.48 24.26
CA TYR A 33 -12.56 27.53 23.07
C TYR A 33 -12.03 28.39 21.92
N ASP A 34 -10.93 29.13 22.14
CA ASP A 34 -10.30 29.96 21.10
C ASP A 34 -9.47 29.15 20.11
N VAL A 35 -8.98 27.98 20.54
CA VAL A 35 -8.36 26.98 19.69
C VAL A 35 -9.33 25.81 19.62
N TRP A 36 -9.87 25.54 18.45
CA TRP A 36 -11.05 24.70 18.29
C TRP A 36 -10.78 23.38 17.59
N LEU A 37 -11.23 22.27 18.19
CA LEU A 37 -11.13 20.91 17.61
C LEU A 37 -9.75 20.61 17.02
N TYR A 38 -9.70 20.37 15.71
CA TYR A 38 -8.53 20.03 14.92
C TYR A 38 -7.45 21.11 14.93
N GLU A 39 -7.74 22.35 15.33
CA GLU A 39 -6.72 23.37 15.61
C GLU A 39 -5.76 22.92 16.72
N HIS A 40 -6.21 22.11 17.68
CA HIS A 40 -5.33 21.56 18.72
C HIS A 40 -4.30 20.57 18.18
N ALA A 41 -4.50 19.98 17.01
CA ALA A 41 -3.50 19.11 16.38
C ALA A 41 -2.31 19.89 15.82
N VAL A 42 -2.51 21.17 15.47
CA VAL A 42 -1.49 22.04 14.88
C VAL A 42 -1.00 23.14 15.81
N GLY A 43 -1.82 23.53 16.79
CA GLY A 43 -1.60 24.64 17.70
C GLY A 43 -1.30 24.19 19.12
N PHE A 44 -0.24 24.74 19.71
CA PHE A 44 0.04 24.63 21.14
C PHE A 44 -0.52 25.85 21.84
N THR A 45 -1.37 25.62 22.84
CA THR A 45 -2.02 26.71 23.59
C THR A 45 -2.21 26.35 25.06
N VAL A 46 -2.22 27.39 25.89
CA VAL A 46 -2.62 27.33 27.30
C VAL A 46 -3.54 28.51 27.55
N ALA A 47 -4.80 28.23 27.89
CA ALA A 47 -5.78 29.28 28.13
C ALA A 47 -5.26 30.29 29.19
N LYS A 48 -5.49 31.59 28.92
CA LYS A 48 -5.00 32.74 29.70
C LYS A 48 -3.49 33.00 29.60
N MET A 49 -2.76 32.29 28.75
CA MET A 49 -1.34 32.55 28.49
C MET A 49 -1.20 33.33 27.19
N MET A 50 -1.49 34.64 27.27
CA MET A 50 -1.55 35.52 26.09
C MET A 50 -0.16 35.95 25.58
N ASN A 51 0.86 35.83 26.41
CA ASN A 51 2.24 36.13 26.03
C ASN A 51 2.84 34.92 25.29
N ALA A 52 3.28 35.15 24.04
CA ALA A 52 3.81 34.10 23.17
C ALA A 52 5.13 33.50 23.69
N ASP A 53 6.03 34.30 24.26
CA ASP A 53 7.31 33.83 24.81
C ASP A 53 7.09 32.96 26.05
N LEU A 54 6.15 33.34 26.91
CA LEU A 54 5.72 32.56 28.07
C LEU A 54 5.14 31.21 27.64
N LEU A 55 4.33 31.21 26.58
CA LEU A 55 3.73 30.01 26.01
C LEU A 55 4.77 29.12 25.32
N GLN A 56 5.70 29.70 24.56
CA GLN A 56 6.83 28.99 23.96
C GLN A 56 7.74 28.37 25.04
N THR A 57 7.99 29.07 26.14
CA THR A 57 8.77 28.53 27.26
C THR A 57 8.07 27.34 27.91
N THR A 58 6.75 27.44 28.09
CA THR A 58 5.93 26.34 28.61
C THR A 58 5.95 25.12 27.68
N LYS A 59 5.83 25.35 26.36
CA LYS A 59 5.96 24.30 25.34
C LYS A 59 7.33 23.61 25.42
N SER A 60 8.40 24.39 25.46
CA SER A 60 9.78 23.90 25.52
C SER A 60 10.04 23.08 26.79
N ALA A 61 9.42 23.46 27.92
CA ALA A 61 9.49 22.69 29.15
C ALA A 61 8.80 21.31 29.03
N LEU A 62 7.69 21.23 28.30
CA LEU A 62 7.00 19.95 28.02
C LEU A 62 7.79 19.09 27.03
N GLU A 63 8.35 19.70 25.99
CA GLU A 63 9.24 19.01 25.02
C GLU A 63 10.44 18.40 25.74
N HIS A 64 11.09 19.16 26.61
CA HIS A 64 12.19 18.66 27.43
C HIS A 64 11.74 17.51 28.33
N ALA A 65 10.62 17.67 29.03
CA ALA A 65 10.13 16.63 29.93
C ALA A 65 9.81 15.32 29.20
N MET A 66 9.26 15.41 27.99
CA MET A 66 9.01 14.25 27.13
C MET A 66 10.30 13.63 26.61
N GLN A 67 11.26 14.46 26.18
CA GLN A 67 12.54 14.00 25.66
C GLN A 67 13.41 13.29 26.70
N SER A 68 13.43 13.80 27.94
CA SER A 68 14.28 13.27 29.02
C SER A 68 13.55 12.33 29.98
N GLY A 69 12.26 12.04 29.76
CA GLY A 69 11.44 11.25 30.68
C GLY A 69 11.29 11.91 32.07
N GLU A 70 11.23 13.24 32.12
CA GLU A 70 11.16 14.00 33.38
C GLU A 70 9.80 13.82 34.07
N SER A 71 9.81 13.58 35.39
CA SER A 71 8.59 13.46 36.17
C SER A 71 7.88 14.81 36.36
N TYR A 72 6.57 14.75 36.63
CA TYR A 72 5.75 15.93 36.90
C TYR A 72 6.32 16.82 38.02
N ASP A 73 6.87 16.23 39.08
CA ASP A 73 7.41 17.00 40.20
C ASP A 73 8.65 17.80 39.81
N LYS A 74 9.52 17.25 38.97
CA LYS A 74 10.68 17.96 38.43
C LYS A 74 10.23 19.07 37.46
N PHE A 75 9.27 18.76 36.57
CA PHE A 75 8.64 19.74 35.68
C PHE A 75 8.08 20.94 36.46
N VAL A 76 7.33 20.71 37.55
CA VAL A 76 6.80 21.78 38.40
C VAL A 76 7.91 22.57 39.08
N LYS A 77 8.91 21.90 39.66
CA LYS A 77 10.04 22.58 40.32
C LYS A 77 10.79 23.52 39.37
N LYS A 78 10.87 23.16 38.08
CA LYS A 78 11.52 23.96 37.04
C LYS A 78 10.63 25.11 36.54
N LEU A 79 9.40 24.82 36.16
CA LEU A 79 8.55 25.79 35.46
C LEU A 79 7.83 26.78 36.40
N LYS A 80 7.43 26.34 37.60
CA LYS A 80 6.64 27.17 38.52
C LYS A 80 7.37 28.48 38.91
N PRO A 81 8.64 28.49 39.33
CA PRO A 81 9.32 29.73 39.70
C PRO A 81 9.38 30.74 38.55
N TYR A 82 9.61 30.25 37.32
CA TYR A 82 9.61 31.07 36.12
C TYR A 82 8.23 31.71 35.86
N LEU A 83 7.16 30.92 35.88
CA LEU A 83 5.80 31.43 35.68
C LEU A 83 5.40 32.47 36.74
N MET A 84 5.82 32.27 38.00
CA MET A 84 5.61 33.25 39.07
C MET A 84 6.38 34.55 38.81
N ALA A 85 7.65 34.47 38.40
CA ALA A 85 8.46 35.64 38.07
C ALA A 85 7.90 36.42 36.87
N GLN A 86 7.26 35.74 35.91
CA GLN A 86 6.58 36.34 34.77
C GLN A 86 5.15 36.82 35.08
N GLY A 87 4.74 36.81 36.36
CA GLY A 87 3.42 37.28 36.79
C GLY A 87 2.25 36.36 36.41
N TRP A 88 2.51 35.14 35.95
CA TRP A 88 1.48 34.17 35.53
C TRP A 88 1.16 33.17 36.63
N TRP A 89 0.72 33.62 37.81
CA TRP A 89 0.38 32.74 38.93
C TRP A 89 -0.75 33.28 39.79
N GLY A 90 -1.58 32.39 40.33
CA GLY A 90 -2.71 32.77 41.18
C GLY A 90 -3.90 33.32 40.38
N GLU A 91 -4.72 34.13 41.04
CA GLU A 91 -5.84 34.84 40.41
C GLU A 91 -5.38 36.21 39.90
N SER A 92 -5.91 36.62 38.76
CA SER A 92 -5.67 37.94 38.18
C SER A 92 -6.92 38.44 37.48
N VAL A 93 -7.04 39.75 37.32
CA VAL A 93 -8.04 40.35 36.43
C VAL A 93 -7.47 40.38 35.01
N MET A 94 -8.23 39.89 34.04
CA MET A 94 -7.90 40.00 32.62
C MET A 94 -9.14 40.41 31.83
N THR A 95 -8.94 41.28 30.84
CA THR A 95 -9.99 41.64 29.87
C THR A 95 -10.09 40.58 28.78
N ASP A 96 -11.28 40.05 28.55
CA ASP A 96 -11.53 39.12 27.46
C ASP A 96 -11.54 39.89 26.12
N PRO A 97 -10.71 39.48 25.14
CA PRO A 97 -10.58 40.22 23.88
C PRO A 97 -11.82 40.17 22.98
N ILE A 98 -12.77 39.24 23.20
CA ILE A 98 -13.99 39.16 22.37
C ILE A 98 -15.09 40.08 22.88
N ASP A 99 -15.38 40.08 24.19
CA ASP A 99 -16.48 40.87 24.75
C ASP A 99 -16.01 42.16 25.44
N GLY A 100 -14.70 42.35 25.63
CA GLY A 100 -14.13 43.54 26.27
C GLY A 100 -14.33 43.60 27.78
N VAL A 101 -14.84 42.55 28.43
CA VAL A 101 -15.17 42.55 29.86
C VAL A 101 -13.99 42.07 30.70
N ALA A 102 -13.67 42.83 31.76
CA ALA A 102 -12.69 42.44 32.77
C ALA A 102 -13.24 41.31 33.65
N LYS A 103 -12.52 40.18 33.72
CA LYS A 103 -12.92 38.96 34.44
C LYS A 103 -11.82 38.55 35.41
N THR A 104 -12.19 38.14 36.62
CA THR A 104 -11.26 37.44 37.53
C THR A 104 -11.02 36.04 36.98
N VAL A 105 -9.76 35.73 36.67
CA VAL A 105 -9.35 34.46 36.06
C VAL A 105 -8.25 33.81 36.88
N GLN A 106 -8.24 32.48 36.90
CA GLN A 106 -7.14 31.69 37.44
C GLN A 106 -6.02 31.60 36.40
N LEU A 107 -4.85 32.20 36.66
CA LEU A 107 -3.59 32.00 35.94
C LEU A 107 -2.92 30.70 36.42
N GLY A 108 -1.59 30.63 36.57
CA GLY A 108 -0.91 29.42 37.03
C GLY A 108 -1.36 28.94 38.41
N SER A 109 -1.49 27.63 38.58
CA SER A 109 -1.61 26.95 39.88
C SER A 109 -1.04 25.55 39.76
N THR A 110 -0.64 24.93 40.87
CA THR A 110 -0.14 23.53 40.87
C THR A 110 -1.16 22.58 40.24
N ARG A 111 -2.46 22.77 40.47
CA ARG A 111 -3.51 21.97 39.84
C ARG A 111 -3.54 22.19 38.32
N ARG A 112 -3.45 23.44 37.86
CA ARG A 112 -3.45 23.75 36.42
C ARG A 112 -2.20 23.25 35.71
N LEU A 113 -1.02 23.35 36.34
CA LEU A 113 0.21 22.78 35.79
C LEU A 113 0.10 21.27 35.58
N ARG A 114 -0.57 20.56 36.49
CA ARG A 114 -0.86 19.13 36.31
C ARG A 114 -1.71 18.86 35.07
N VAL A 115 -2.78 19.63 34.88
CA VAL A 115 -3.65 19.49 33.70
C VAL A 115 -2.87 19.81 32.42
N ILE A 116 -2.07 20.89 32.41
CA ILE A 116 -1.24 21.27 31.27
C ILE A 116 -0.26 20.14 30.92
N PHE A 117 0.45 19.61 31.93
CA PHE A 117 1.38 18.51 31.75
C PHE A 117 0.67 17.26 31.21
N GLN A 118 -0.33 16.76 31.93
CA GLN A 118 -1.02 15.51 31.58
C GLN A 118 -1.68 15.58 30.20
N THR A 119 -2.41 16.65 29.89
CA THR A 119 -3.14 16.76 28.62
C THR A 119 -2.19 16.84 27.43
N ASN A 120 -1.12 17.64 27.51
CA ASN A 120 -0.19 17.78 26.39
C ASN A 120 0.63 16.50 26.17
N LEU A 121 1.08 15.82 27.23
CA LEU A 121 1.75 14.54 27.07
C LEU A 121 0.78 13.46 26.53
N ALA A 122 -0.43 13.36 27.06
CA ALA A 122 -1.39 12.34 26.64
C ALA A 122 -1.80 12.50 25.15
N THR A 123 -2.07 13.72 24.71
CA THR A 123 -2.39 14.00 23.29
C THR A 123 -1.20 13.77 22.38
N ALA A 124 0.03 14.08 22.82
CA ALA A 124 1.25 13.75 22.08
C ALA A 124 1.46 12.24 21.96
N TYR A 125 1.31 11.47 23.04
CA TYR A 125 1.42 10.01 23.00
C TYR A 125 0.32 9.37 22.15
N ALA A 126 -0.92 9.89 22.21
CA ALA A 126 -1.99 9.47 21.31
C ALA A 126 -1.62 9.71 19.84
N ALA A 127 -0.99 10.84 19.54
CA ALA A 127 -0.50 11.12 18.19
C ALA A 127 0.59 10.14 17.73
N GLY A 128 1.54 9.81 18.62
CA GLY A 128 2.56 8.80 18.35
C GLY A 128 1.96 7.39 18.17
N GLN A 129 0.96 7.03 18.98
CA GLN A 129 0.25 5.76 18.86
C GLN A 129 -0.45 5.66 17.50
N TRP A 130 -1.18 6.70 17.09
CA TRP A 130 -1.86 6.70 15.79
C TRP A 130 -0.89 6.62 14.61
N ALA A 131 0.26 7.28 14.67
CA ALA A 131 1.27 7.18 13.62
C ALA A 131 1.72 5.72 13.40
N ARG A 132 1.99 5.00 14.50
CA ARG A 132 2.29 3.55 14.45
C ARG A 132 1.12 2.74 13.94
N VAL A 133 -0.10 3.07 14.37
CA VAL A 133 -1.31 2.42 13.86
C VAL A 133 -1.42 2.55 12.35
N GLN A 134 -1.12 3.71 11.78
CA GLN A 134 -1.18 3.91 10.34
C GLN A 134 -0.07 3.14 9.59
N GLU A 135 1.10 2.98 10.19
CA GLU A 135 2.21 2.19 9.64
C GLU A 135 1.88 0.69 9.62
N ASP A 136 1.28 0.18 10.70
CA ASP A 136 1.03 -1.25 10.90
C ASP A 136 -0.33 -1.75 10.35
N LYS A 137 -1.19 -0.85 9.84
CA LYS A 137 -2.59 -1.17 9.54
C LYS A 137 -2.81 -2.25 8.49
N ALA A 138 -1.80 -2.55 7.66
CA ALA A 138 -1.85 -3.65 6.71
C ALA A 138 -1.92 -5.01 7.42
N ASP A 139 -1.13 -5.17 8.49
CA ASP A 139 -1.06 -6.39 9.30
C ASP A 139 -2.05 -6.38 10.48
N PHE A 140 -2.36 -5.19 11.00
CA PHE A 140 -3.27 -4.98 12.13
C PHE A 140 -4.41 -4.01 11.79
N PRO A 141 -5.36 -4.41 10.92
CA PRO A 141 -6.37 -3.50 10.37
C PRO A 141 -7.49 -3.11 11.35
N TYR A 142 -7.47 -3.55 12.60
CA TYR A 142 -8.51 -3.28 13.60
C TYR A 142 -7.96 -2.59 14.85
N LEU A 143 -8.79 -1.75 15.45
CA LEU A 143 -8.57 -1.13 16.75
C LEU A 143 -9.68 -1.51 17.72
N LYS A 144 -9.30 -2.00 18.90
CA LYS A 144 -10.20 -2.17 20.04
C LYS A 144 -10.06 -0.99 20.99
N TYR A 145 -11.18 -0.39 21.37
CA TYR A 145 -11.22 0.65 22.39
C TYR A 145 -11.14 0.03 23.79
N ILE A 146 -10.13 0.43 24.57
CA ILE A 146 -9.80 -0.17 25.86
C ILE A 146 -10.37 0.66 27.01
N ALA A 147 -10.86 -0.04 28.03
CA ALA A 147 -11.40 0.57 29.23
C ALA A 147 -10.34 1.43 29.96
N SER A 148 -10.78 2.59 30.47
CA SER A 148 -9.92 3.49 31.24
C SER A 148 -9.35 2.80 32.50
N THR A 149 -8.09 3.10 32.79
CA THR A 149 -7.40 2.73 34.05
C THR A 149 -7.62 3.75 35.17
N ALA A 150 -8.37 4.83 34.91
CA ALA A 150 -8.65 5.86 35.91
C ALA A 150 -9.44 5.29 37.10
N GLU A 151 -9.10 5.74 38.31
CA GLU A 151 -9.82 5.43 39.55
C GLU A 151 -11.28 5.89 39.47
N GLN A 152 -11.51 7.10 38.95
CA GLN A 152 -12.82 7.67 38.67
C GLN A 152 -13.08 7.65 37.16
N LYS A 153 -13.65 6.54 36.67
CA LYS A 153 -13.97 6.37 35.24
C LYS A 153 -15.17 7.23 34.88
N ARG A 154 -15.11 7.89 33.72
CA ARG A 154 -16.28 8.56 33.14
C ARG A 154 -17.24 7.49 32.64
N GLN A 155 -18.44 7.46 33.21
CA GLN A 155 -19.49 6.52 32.80
C GLN A 155 -19.83 6.66 31.32
N SER A 156 -19.78 7.89 30.81
CA SER A 156 -20.12 8.23 29.43
C SER A 156 -19.22 7.51 28.42
N HIS A 157 -17.91 7.40 28.69
CA HIS A 157 -16.96 6.70 27.81
C HIS A 157 -17.15 5.17 27.80
N MET A 158 -17.93 4.59 28.73
CA MET A 158 -18.09 3.13 28.81
C MET A 158 -18.81 2.55 27.60
N THR A 159 -19.57 3.37 26.86
CA THR A 159 -20.21 3.00 25.59
C THR A 159 -19.20 2.54 24.54
N TYR A 160 -17.95 3.02 24.60
CA TYR A 160 -16.90 2.60 23.68
C TYR A 160 -16.17 1.33 24.11
N TYR A 161 -16.23 0.94 25.38
CA TYR A 161 -15.36 -0.11 25.91
C TYR A 161 -15.60 -1.47 25.24
N GLY A 162 -14.54 -2.05 24.70
CA GLY A 162 -14.60 -3.34 24.01
C GLY A 162 -15.09 -3.26 22.56
N LYS A 163 -15.47 -2.08 22.08
CA LYS A 163 -15.81 -1.91 20.67
C LYS A 163 -14.57 -2.00 19.79
N ILE A 164 -14.73 -2.63 18.64
CA ILE A 164 -13.72 -2.94 17.64
C ILE A 164 -14.18 -2.37 16.30
N TRP A 165 -13.40 -1.47 15.74
CA TRP A 165 -13.60 -0.94 14.39
C TRP A 165 -12.35 -1.13 13.55
N ARG A 166 -12.49 -1.03 12.24
CA ARG A 166 -11.33 -0.94 11.34
C ARG A 166 -10.55 0.34 11.63
N VAL A 167 -9.24 0.32 11.40
CA VAL A 167 -8.36 1.50 11.57
C VAL A 167 -8.85 2.69 10.74
N ASP A 168 -9.33 2.44 9.51
CA ASP A 168 -9.82 3.48 8.59
C ASP A 168 -11.29 3.88 8.85
N ASP A 169 -11.93 3.38 9.91
CA ASP A 169 -13.30 3.76 10.24
C ASP A 169 -13.36 5.26 10.64
N PRO A 170 -14.27 6.06 10.05
CA PRO A 170 -14.39 7.48 10.35
C PRO A 170 -14.63 7.80 11.83
N ILE A 171 -15.14 6.86 12.63
CA ILE A 171 -15.40 7.09 14.05
C ILE A 171 -14.15 7.52 14.83
N TRP A 172 -12.97 7.04 14.41
CA TRP A 172 -11.69 7.42 15.03
C TRP A 172 -11.34 8.89 14.86
N GLN A 173 -12.01 9.61 13.94
CA GLN A 173 -11.87 11.06 13.82
C GLN A 173 -12.57 11.82 14.95
N SER A 174 -13.41 11.17 15.76
CA SER A 174 -14.16 11.84 16.83
C SER A 174 -13.93 11.24 18.21
N ILE A 175 -13.51 9.97 18.31
CA ILE A 175 -13.41 9.26 19.60
C ILE A 175 -12.01 8.74 19.93
N PHE A 176 -11.00 9.01 19.11
CA PHE A 176 -9.64 8.49 19.38
C PHE A 176 -9.09 9.12 20.67
N PRO A 177 -8.82 8.34 21.73
CA PRO A 177 -8.44 8.90 23.02
C PRO A 177 -7.18 9.78 22.97
N PRO A 178 -7.06 10.80 23.83
CA PRO A 178 -7.97 11.14 24.94
C PRO A 178 -9.23 11.91 24.50
N ASN A 179 -10.36 11.61 25.14
CA ASN A 179 -11.68 12.22 24.84
C ASN A 179 -12.05 13.37 25.82
N GLY A 180 -11.09 13.83 26.62
CA GLY A 180 -11.30 14.88 27.61
C GLY A 180 -10.14 14.99 28.61
N TYR A 181 -10.12 16.06 29.40
CA TYR A 181 -9.10 16.29 30.43
C TYR A 181 -8.98 15.11 31.39
N GLY A 182 -7.76 14.58 31.62
CA GLY A 182 -7.53 13.45 32.52
C GLY A 182 -8.11 12.12 32.05
N CYS A 183 -8.49 11.98 30.78
CA CYS A 183 -8.85 10.68 30.20
C CYS A 183 -7.65 9.72 30.23
N GLN A 184 -7.91 8.46 30.59
CA GLN A 184 -6.91 7.37 30.56
C GLN A 184 -7.40 6.18 29.70
N CYS A 185 -8.34 6.43 28.78
CA CYS A 185 -8.69 5.44 27.76
C CYS A 185 -7.55 5.32 26.74
N THR A 186 -7.43 4.16 26.10
CA THR A 186 -6.46 3.88 25.03
C THR A 186 -7.11 2.98 23.99
N VAL A 187 -6.44 2.77 22.86
CA VAL A 187 -6.78 1.71 21.90
C VAL A 187 -5.72 0.61 21.90
N ARG A 188 -6.06 -0.54 21.31
CA ARG A 188 -5.13 -1.62 21.01
C ARG A 188 -5.34 -2.11 19.57
N GLN A 189 -4.25 -2.23 18.82
CA GLN A 189 -4.25 -2.80 17.47
C GLN A 189 -4.46 -4.31 17.53
N LEU A 190 -5.25 -4.83 16.58
CA LEU A 190 -5.57 -6.24 16.43
C LEU A 190 -5.47 -6.63 14.97
N ASN A 191 -4.90 -7.80 14.69
CA ASN A 191 -5.08 -8.45 13.40
C ASN A 191 -6.46 -9.09 13.32
N GLU A 192 -6.86 -9.53 12.13
CA GLU A 192 -8.20 -10.08 11.88
C GLU A 192 -8.54 -11.27 12.80
N LYS A 193 -7.59 -12.21 12.97
CA LYS A 193 -7.77 -13.38 13.85
C LYS A 193 -7.98 -12.98 15.31
N GLN A 194 -7.20 -12.01 15.80
CA GLN A 194 -7.33 -11.47 17.15
C GLN A 194 -8.66 -10.73 17.33
N ALA A 195 -9.05 -9.89 16.36
CA ALA A 195 -10.31 -9.15 16.39
C ALA A 195 -11.52 -10.09 16.47
N LEU A 196 -11.55 -11.13 15.63
CA LEU A 196 -12.61 -12.14 15.67
C LEU A 196 -12.62 -12.90 16.99
N ARG A 197 -11.47 -13.41 17.45
CA ARG A 197 -11.39 -14.13 18.72
C ARG A 197 -11.90 -13.28 19.89
N GLU A 198 -11.42 -12.04 19.99
CA GLU A 198 -11.81 -11.15 21.09
C GLU A 198 -13.28 -10.73 21.00
N ARG A 199 -13.84 -10.54 19.79
CA ARG A 199 -15.27 -10.29 19.63
C ARG A 199 -16.10 -11.50 20.10
N GLY A 200 -15.67 -12.72 19.79
CA GLY A 200 -16.30 -13.95 20.31
C GLY A 200 -16.26 -14.01 21.83
N GLU A 201 -15.10 -13.79 22.44
CA GLU A 201 -14.92 -13.75 23.90
C GLU A 201 -15.81 -12.68 24.57
N ASP A 202 -15.95 -11.51 23.94
CA ASP A 202 -16.82 -10.44 24.45
C ASP A 202 -18.31 -10.82 24.35
N ILE A 203 -18.74 -11.45 23.24
CA ILE A 203 -20.12 -11.95 23.05
C ILE A 203 -20.44 -13.04 24.07
N ASP A 204 -19.52 -13.98 24.30
CA ASP A 204 -19.73 -15.08 25.25
C ASP A 204 -19.85 -14.56 26.70
N ARG A 205 -19.07 -13.53 27.05
CA ARG A 205 -19.08 -12.94 28.39
C ARG A 205 -20.30 -12.06 28.65
N GLN A 206 -20.76 -11.30 27.65
CA GLN A 206 -21.81 -10.27 27.78
C GLN A 206 -22.76 -10.29 26.58
N PRO A 207 -23.48 -11.40 26.32
CA PRO A 207 -24.28 -11.58 25.12
C PRO A 207 -25.41 -10.55 24.97
N GLU A 208 -25.88 -9.97 26.07
CA GLU A 208 -26.90 -8.93 26.12
C GLU A 208 -26.44 -7.58 25.57
N LYS A 209 -25.12 -7.34 25.48
CA LYS A 209 -24.56 -6.11 24.90
C LYS A 209 -24.47 -6.12 23.38
N PHE A 210 -24.74 -7.27 22.76
CA PHE A 210 -24.63 -7.44 21.32
C PHE A 210 -26.00 -7.71 20.69
N THR A 211 -26.29 -6.99 19.62
CA THR A 211 -27.49 -7.22 18.81
C THR A 211 -27.40 -8.56 18.08
N GLU A 212 -28.55 -9.13 17.71
CA GLU A 212 -28.60 -10.37 16.91
C GLU A 212 -27.87 -10.22 15.57
N ARG A 213 -27.89 -9.03 14.98
CA ARG A 213 -27.10 -8.71 13.79
C ARG A 213 -25.59 -8.80 14.04
N GLN A 214 -25.10 -8.26 15.16
CA GLN A 214 -23.68 -8.33 15.52
C GLN A 214 -23.22 -9.78 15.74
N LYS A 215 -24.04 -10.58 16.43
CA LYS A 215 -23.77 -12.01 16.64
C LYS A 215 -23.75 -12.77 15.31
N ALA A 216 -24.70 -12.51 14.42
CA ALA A 216 -24.76 -13.11 13.09
C ALA A 216 -23.58 -12.69 12.19
N ASN A 217 -23.15 -11.42 12.26
CA ASN A 217 -21.98 -10.93 11.53
C ASN A 217 -20.70 -11.60 12.04
N HIS A 218 -20.54 -11.70 13.36
CA HIS A 218 -19.40 -12.39 13.94
C HIS A 218 -19.32 -13.86 13.50
N ALA A 219 -20.44 -14.58 13.45
CA ALA A 219 -20.51 -15.96 12.95
C ALA A 219 -20.08 -16.10 11.47
N LYS A 220 -20.15 -15.01 10.69
CA LYS A 220 -19.68 -14.93 9.30
C LYS A 220 -18.24 -14.42 9.17
N GLY A 221 -17.54 -14.20 10.27
CA GLY A 221 -16.19 -13.61 10.27
C GLY A 221 -16.18 -12.10 10.06
N ILE A 222 -17.28 -11.39 10.34
CA ILE A 222 -17.41 -9.95 10.13
C ILE A 222 -17.48 -9.22 11.47
N ILE A 223 -16.63 -8.22 11.67
CA ILE A 223 -16.70 -7.26 12.78
C ILE A 223 -17.52 -6.04 12.33
N ASP A 224 -18.66 -5.79 12.97
CA ASP A 224 -19.57 -4.66 12.68
C ASP A 224 -20.17 -4.13 13.98
N ASP A 225 -19.41 -3.33 14.71
CA ASP A 225 -19.87 -2.76 15.98
C ASP A 225 -20.79 -1.54 15.80
N GLY A 226 -20.85 -1.00 14.58
CA GLY A 226 -21.63 0.17 14.23
C GLY A 226 -21.35 1.41 15.09
N THR A 227 -22.18 2.43 14.90
CA THR A 227 -22.12 3.69 15.67
C THR A 227 -23.50 4.14 16.17
N ASN A 228 -24.52 3.26 16.06
CA ASN A 228 -25.92 3.62 16.29
C ASN A 228 -26.26 3.91 17.76
N ASP A 229 -25.50 3.33 18.68
CA ASP A 229 -25.60 3.54 20.13
C ASP A 229 -24.77 4.73 20.62
N ILE A 230 -24.02 5.39 19.72
CA ILE A 230 -23.29 6.62 20.03
C ILE A 230 -24.26 7.79 19.86
N GLN A 231 -24.55 8.46 20.97
CA GLN A 231 -25.36 9.67 20.96
C GLN A 231 -24.53 10.83 20.43
N TRP A 232 -25.05 11.50 19.40
CA TRP A 232 -24.44 12.71 18.84
C TRP A 232 -25.23 13.95 19.23
N VAL A 233 -24.54 15.04 19.47
CA VAL A 233 -25.14 16.34 19.79
C VAL A 233 -24.51 17.45 18.97
N ASP A 234 -25.31 18.45 18.65
CA ASP A 234 -24.82 19.71 18.09
C ASP A 234 -24.28 20.56 19.23
N PHE A 235 -23.01 20.93 19.12
CA PHE A 235 -22.34 21.81 20.07
C PHE A 235 -21.94 23.11 19.36
N THR A 236 -22.42 24.23 19.88
CA THR A 236 -22.04 25.57 19.39
C THR A 236 -20.89 26.11 20.23
N ASN A 237 -19.77 26.42 19.57
CA ASN A 237 -18.65 27.10 20.21
C ASN A 237 -19.12 28.47 20.73
N PRO A 238 -19.07 28.72 22.05
CA PRO A 238 -19.60 29.96 22.63
C PRO A 238 -18.77 31.21 22.27
N ARG A 239 -17.58 31.03 21.68
CA ARG A 239 -16.67 32.11 21.28
C ARG A 239 -16.87 32.55 19.84
N THR A 240 -17.09 31.58 18.95
CA THR A 240 -17.12 31.81 17.50
C THR A 240 -18.52 31.67 16.90
N GLY A 241 -19.46 31.06 17.62
CA GLY A 241 -20.79 30.70 17.11
C GLY A 241 -20.79 29.51 16.15
N GLN A 242 -19.63 28.89 15.89
CA GLN A 242 -19.53 27.72 15.02
C GLN A 242 -20.18 26.49 15.67
N THR A 243 -21.10 25.84 14.97
CA THR A 243 -21.76 24.60 15.43
C THR A 243 -21.17 23.38 14.75
N VAL A 244 -20.89 22.35 15.53
CA VAL A 244 -20.32 21.07 15.10
C VAL A 244 -21.06 19.92 15.75
N LYS A 245 -21.14 18.78 15.05
CA LYS A 245 -21.73 17.56 15.60
C LYS A 245 -20.63 16.71 16.24
N ILE A 246 -20.77 16.43 17.54
CA ILE A 246 -19.78 15.67 18.32
C ILE A 246 -20.48 14.54 19.10
N PRO A 247 -19.76 13.48 19.49
CA PRO A 247 -20.29 12.51 20.43
C PRO A 247 -20.58 13.21 21.76
N PHE A 248 -21.76 12.97 22.32
CA PHE A 248 -22.23 13.63 23.55
C PHE A 248 -21.25 13.49 24.74
N ASP A 249 -20.53 12.38 24.77
CA ASP A 249 -19.64 11.99 25.84
C ASP A 249 -18.18 12.40 25.62
N VAL A 250 -17.85 12.99 24.47
CA VAL A 250 -16.52 13.52 24.17
C VAL A 250 -16.54 15.03 24.38
N MET A 251 -15.56 15.54 25.12
CA MET A 251 -15.45 16.99 25.33
C MET A 251 -15.15 17.68 23.99
N PRO A 252 -15.82 18.79 23.63
CA PRO A 252 -15.72 19.36 22.29
C PRO A 252 -14.29 19.61 21.80
N THR A 253 -13.39 20.13 22.63
CA THR A 253 -11.98 20.36 22.23
C THR A 253 -11.15 19.09 22.04
N PHE A 254 -11.69 17.92 22.37
CA PHE A 254 -11.08 16.60 22.20
C PHE A 254 -11.80 15.75 21.15
N ALA A 255 -12.89 16.24 20.55
CA ALA A 255 -13.67 15.52 19.54
C ALA A 255 -13.01 15.56 18.15
N HIS A 256 -11.72 15.28 18.11
CA HIS A 256 -10.90 15.18 16.91
C HIS A 256 -9.84 14.08 17.11
N ASN A 257 -9.27 13.57 16.02
CA ASN A 257 -8.09 12.71 16.14
C ASN A 257 -6.85 13.56 16.41
N HIS A 258 -6.18 13.34 17.55
CA HIS A 258 -5.00 14.11 17.96
C HIS A 258 -3.82 14.01 16.99
N ALA A 259 -3.83 13.03 16.09
CA ALA A 259 -2.74 12.67 15.22
C ALA A 259 -2.97 12.99 13.75
N ALA A 260 -4.21 13.31 13.35
CA ALA A 260 -4.60 13.50 11.96
C ALA A 260 -4.17 14.85 11.40
N ARG A 261 -2.98 15.35 11.82
CA ARG A 261 -2.50 16.72 11.59
C ARG A 261 -2.61 17.17 10.15
N LEU A 262 -2.29 16.32 9.17
CA LEU A 262 -2.41 16.69 7.76
C LEU A 262 -3.88 16.93 7.36
N VAL A 263 -4.76 16.02 7.76
CA VAL A 263 -6.21 16.14 7.54
C VAL A 263 -6.72 17.39 8.26
N ASP A 264 -6.26 17.64 9.49
CA ASP A 264 -6.62 18.80 10.29
C ASP A 264 -6.18 20.12 9.65
N VAL A 265 -4.95 20.18 9.11
CA VAL A 265 -4.45 21.33 8.33
C VAL A 265 -5.29 21.55 7.08
N GLN A 266 -5.64 20.48 6.37
CA GLN A 266 -6.50 20.55 5.19
C GLN A 266 -7.91 21.05 5.55
N MET A 267 -8.49 20.56 6.65
CA MET A 267 -9.78 21.05 7.14
C MET A 267 -9.72 22.52 7.55
N LEU A 268 -8.64 22.97 8.20
CA LEU A 268 -8.41 24.39 8.51
C LEU A 268 -8.38 25.25 7.26
N ALA A 269 -7.59 24.82 6.29
CA ALA A 269 -7.44 25.52 5.03
C ALA A 269 -8.76 25.55 4.24
N GLU A 270 -9.53 24.46 4.23
CA GLU A 270 -10.85 24.42 3.61
C GLU A 270 -11.81 25.42 4.27
N GLN A 271 -11.85 25.45 5.60
CA GLN A 271 -12.76 26.35 6.31
C GLN A 271 -12.42 27.82 6.11
N ARG A 272 -11.13 28.16 6.05
CA ARG A 272 -10.67 29.56 5.90
C ARG A 272 -10.69 30.05 4.45
N HIS A 273 -10.39 29.18 3.49
CA HIS A 273 -10.16 29.56 2.10
C HIS A 273 -11.13 28.88 1.11
N GLY A 274 -12.03 28.03 1.59
CA GLY A 274 -13.01 27.30 0.80
C GLY A 274 -12.45 26.05 0.10
N LYS A 275 -13.35 25.25 -0.46
CA LYS A 275 -13.03 24.00 -1.19
C LYS A 275 -12.13 24.21 -2.40
N GLY A 276 -12.20 25.38 -3.04
CA GLY A 276 -11.37 25.72 -4.20
C GLY A 276 -9.87 25.72 -3.87
N PHE A 277 -9.50 26.31 -2.74
CA PHE A 277 -8.12 26.35 -2.25
C PHE A 277 -7.54 24.96 -2.01
N ILE A 278 -8.31 24.03 -1.43
CA ILE A 278 -7.85 22.66 -1.18
C ILE A 278 -7.64 21.89 -2.48
N ARG A 279 -8.50 22.09 -3.48
CA ARG A 279 -8.29 21.49 -4.80
C ARG A 279 -7.00 21.99 -5.42
N GLU A 280 -6.79 23.31 -5.43
CA GLU A 280 -5.57 23.90 -5.96
C GLU A 280 -4.32 23.46 -5.17
N LEU A 281 -4.40 23.36 -3.85
CA LEU A 281 -3.32 22.85 -3.01
C LEU A 281 -3.01 21.38 -3.31
N ALA A 282 -4.04 20.56 -3.54
CA ALA A 282 -3.89 19.16 -3.94
C ALA A 282 -3.27 19.06 -5.34
N ASP A 283 -3.71 19.87 -6.30
CA ASP A 283 -3.16 19.93 -7.65
C ASP A 283 -1.70 20.39 -7.63
N ASN A 284 -1.38 21.42 -6.85
CA ASN A 284 -0.02 21.90 -6.64
C ASN A 284 0.85 20.89 -5.90
N LEU A 285 0.32 20.17 -4.91
CA LEU A 285 1.02 19.08 -4.24
C LEU A 285 1.28 17.93 -5.22
N MET A 286 0.32 17.57 -6.05
CA MET A 286 0.50 16.54 -7.08
C MET A 286 1.51 16.98 -8.13
N ALA A 287 1.49 18.25 -8.57
CA ALA A 287 2.48 18.83 -9.45
C ALA A 287 3.88 18.88 -8.80
N TYR A 288 3.96 19.24 -7.52
CA TYR A 288 5.19 19.24 -6.75
C TYR A 288 5.72 17.82 -6.52
N LEU A 289 4.87 16.86 -6.16
CA LEU A 289 5.25 15.46 -6.03
C LEU A 289 5.66 14.87 -7.38
N LYS A 290 5.02 15.27 -8.49
CA LYS A 290 5.46 14.92 -9.84
C LYS A 290 6.84 15.53 -10.16
N LYS A 291 7.10 16.76 -9.72
CA LYS A 291 8.38 17.46 -9.88
C LYS A 291 9.49 16.95 -8.94
N LYS A 292 9.12 16.44 -7.76
CA LYS A 292 10.02 15.99 -6.69
C LYS A 292 10.18 14.47 -6.64
N LYS A 293 9.31 13.71 -7.30
CA LYS A 293 9.53 12.30 -7.64
C LYS A 293 10.81 12.32 -8.48
N GLN A 294 11.92 11.87 -7.90
CA GLN A 294 13.16 11.65 -8.63
C GLN A 294 12.80 10.70 -9.78
N HIS A 295 12.65 11.23 -10.99
CA HIS A 295 12.80 10.42 -12.17
C HIS A 295 14.25 9.98 -12.13
N LEU A 296 14.46 8.73 -11.71
CA LEU A 296 15.72 8.08 -11.95
C LEU A 296 15.96 8.15 -13.45
N GLU A 297 17.19 8.46 -13.85
CA GLU A 297 17.52 8.49 -15.28
C GLU A 297 17.25 7.10 -15.88
N LEU A 298 16.85 7.06 -17.15
CA LEU A 298 16.65 5.82 -17.90
C LEU A 298 18.01 5.23 -18.30
N THR A 299 18.81 4.87 -17.30
CA THR A 299 20.17 4.36 -17.42
C THR A 299 20.38 3.18 -16.47
N GLU A 300 21.44 2.41 -16.70
CA GLU A 300 21.88 1.32 -15.81
C GLU A 300 22.15 1.78 -14.38
N GLY A 301 22.55 3.04 -14.19
CA GLY A 301 22.73 3.66 -12.87
C GLY A 301 21.46 4.24 -12.24
N GLY A 302 20.35 4.29 -12.99
CA GLY A 302 19.09 4.87 -12.59
C GLY A 302 17.97 3.84 -12.43
N VAL A 303 16.97 3.88 -13.31
CA VAL A 303 15.78 3.01 -13.25
C VAL A 303 16.17 1.53 -13.26
N PHE A 304 17.16 1.15 -14.06
CA PHE A 304 17.55 -0.25 -14.26
C PHE A 304 18.49 -0.82 -13.17
N ALA A 305 19.03 0.04 -12.30
CA ALA A 305 20.05 -0.33 -11.30
C ALA A 305 19.61 -1.39 -10.28
N SER A 306 18.31 -1.50 -10.00
CA SER A 306 17.77 -2.50 -9.05
C SER A 306 16.32 -2.86 -9.36
N SER A 307 15.81 -3.98 -8.83
CA SER A 307 14.42 -4.37 -9.11
C SER A 307 13.48 -3.49 -8.32
N ALA A 308 13.92 -3.00 -7.15
CA ALA A 308 13.19 -2.01 -6.38
C ALA A 308 12.97 -0.72 -7.19
N ASN A 309 13.96 -0.27 -7.96
CA ASN A 309 13.83 0.90 -8.82
C ASN A 309 12.82 0.64 -9.95
N LEU A 310 12.91 -0.50 -10.63
CA LEU A 310 11.96 -0.91 -11.67
C LEU A 310 10.52 -1.05 -11.12
N ILE A 311 10.35 -1.70 -9.96
CA ILE A 311 9.05 -1.80 -9.28
C ILE A 311 8.49 -0.42 -8.97
N ASN A 312 9.34 0.49 -8.46
CA ASN A 312 8.92 1.85 -8.16
C ASN A 312 8.50 2.61 -9.43
N GLU A 313 9.30 2.55 -10.50
CA GLU A 313 8.95 3.18 -11.79
C GLU A 313 7.64 2.63 -12.36
N GLY A 314 7.45 1.31 -12.30
CA GLY A 314 6.20 0.67 -12.72
C GLY A 314 4.99 1.09 -11.90
N ARG A 315 5.15 1.25 -10.59
CA ARG A 315 4.11 1.79 -9.71
C ARG A 315 3.77 3.22 -10.10
N LEU A 316 4.78 4.05 -10.38
CA LEU A 316 4.58 5.44 -10.82
C LEU A 316 3.80 5.52 -12.13
N LEU A 317 4.15 4.68 -13.11
CA LEU A 317 3.43 4.55 -14.37
C LEU A 317 1.97 4.15 -14.14
N TYR A 318 1.75 3.12 -13.33
CA TYR A 318 0.41 2.62 -13.01
C TYR A 318 -0.44 3.68 -12.30
N GLU A 319 0.11 4.38 -11.29
CA GLU A 319 -0.57 5.45 -10.56
C GLU A 319 -0.91 6.65 -11.46
N THR A 320 0.03 7.03 -12.33
CA THR A 320 -0.16 8.16 -13.26
C THR A 320 -1.32 7.91 -14.21
N HIS A 321 -1.49 6.65 -14.64
CA HIS A 321 -2.54 6.22 -15.58
C HIS A 321 -3.62 5.38 -14.90
N ILE A 322 -3.85 5.57 -13.60
CA ILE A 322 -4.77 4.74 -12.82
C ILE A 322 -6.20 4.76 -13.38
N THR A 323 -6.61 5.86 -13.98
CA THR A 323 -7.93 6.01 -14.62
C THR A 323 -8.07 5.11 -15.85
N VAL A 324 -7.00 4.95 -16.65
CA VAL A 324 -6.94 4.05 -17.80
C VAL A 324 -7.11 2.61 -17.32
N MET A 325 -6.34 2.21 -16.31
CA MET A 325 -6.41 0.85 -15.77
C MET A 325 -7.76 0.55 -15.14
N ASN A 326 -8.32 1.46 -14.34
CA ASN A 326 -9.62 1.25 -13.70
C ASN A 326 -10.73 1.04 -14.73
N GLU A 327 -10.73 1.80 -15.84
CA GLU A 327 -11.71 1.63 -16.90
C GLU A 327 -11.51 0.31 -17.66
N ALA A 328 -10.27 -0.02 -18.02
CA ALA A 328 -9.94 -1.28 -18.70
C ALA A 328 -10.31 -2.51 -17.84
N ILE A 329 -10.04 -2.47 -16.53
CA ILE A 329 -10.39 -3.53 -15.58
C ILE A 329 -11.92 -3.67 -15.48
N LYS A 330 -12.66 -2.54 -15.42
CA LYS A 330 -14.12 -2.54 -15.38
C LYS A 330 -14.73 -3.17 -16.63
N GLN A 331 -14.09 -3.01 -17.78
CA GLN A 331 -14.48 -3.64 -19.05
C GLN A 331 -14.04 -5.11 -19.16
N GLY A 332 -13.31 -5.64 -18.16
CA GLY A 332 -12.78 -7.01 -18.19
C GLY A 332 -11.58 -7.19 -19.12
N LYS A 333 -10.94 -6.09 -19.54
CA LYS A 333 -9.87 -6.06 -20.54
C LYS A 333 -8.62 -5.32 -20.04
N PRO A 334 -7.99 -5.76 -18.93
CA PRO A 334 -6.86 -5.06 -18.35
C PRO A 334 -5.66 -4.90 -19.29
N HIS A 335 -5.44 -5.88 -20.19
CA HIS A 335 -4.39 -5.83 -21.22
C HIS A 335 -4.52 -4.62 -22.17
N GLU A 336 -5.73 -4.23 -22.56
CA GLU A 336 -5.96 -3.01 -23.36
C GLU A 336 -5.54 -1.76 -22.58
N GLY A 337 -5.71 -1.76 -21.25
CA GLY A 337 -5.22 -0.70 -20.36
C GLY A 337 -3.69 -0.63 -20.31
N ILE A 338 -3.01 -1.76 -20.24
CA ILE A 338 -1.53 -1.82 -20.30
C ILE A 338 -1.02 -1.29 -21.64
N MET A 339 -1.62 -1.72 -22.76
CA MET A 339 -1.27 -1.22 -24.10
C MET A 339 -1.51 0.28 -24.23
N GLU A 340 -2.59 0.80 -23.65
CA GLU A 340 -2.87 2.24 -23.65
C GLU A 340 -1.87 3.03 -22.81
N ILE A 341 -1.41 2.49 -21.68
CA ILE A 341 -0.29 3.10 -20.92
C ILE A 341 0.96 3.17 -21.80
N MET A 342 1.33 2.07 -22.45
CA MET A 342 2.50 2.03 -23.35
C MET A 342 2.40 3.11 -24.43
N ARG A 343 1.25 3.25 -25.10
CA ARG A 343 1.03 4.30 -26.12
C ARG A 343 1.16 5.70 -25.55
N ARG A 344 0.59 5.96 -24.37
CA ARG A 344 0.67 7.29 -23.70
C ARG A 344 2.07 7.67 -23.28
N GLU A 345 2.90 6.66 -22.99
CA GLU A 345 4.31 6.83 -22.66
C GLU A 345 5.21 6.82 -23.91
N GLY A 346 4.62 6.83 -25.11
CA GLY A 346 5.34 6.96 -26.38
C GLY A 346 5.87 5.65 -26.97
N ILE A 347 5.43 4.51 -26.47
CA ILE A 347 5.82 3.20 -27.02
C ILE A 347 4.95 2.85 -28.23
N GLU A 348 5.61 2.61 -29.35
CA GLU A 348 4.98 2.15 -30.59
C GLU A 348 4.63 0.65 -30.50
N LEU A 349 3.39 0.32 -30.85
CA LEU A 349 2.84 -1.03 -30.92
C LEU A 349 2.37 -1.31 -32.35
N GLY A 350 2.06 -2.57 -32.69
CA GLY A 350 1.49 -2.92 -33.99
C GLY A 350 2.49 -3.27 -35.10
N GLY A 351 3.71 -3.69 -34.74
CA GLY A 351 4.68 -4.23 -35.69
C GLY A 351 4.35 -5.64 -36.18
N GLU A 352 4.98 -6.06 -37.28
CA GLU A 352 4.83 -7.41 -37.84
C GLU A 352 5.90 -8.37 -37.31
N VAL A 353 5.49 -9.59 -36.96
CA VAL A 353 6.40 -10.72 -36.75
C VAL A 353 6.43 -11.55 -38.02
N TYR A 354 7.62 -11.96 -38.47
CA TYR A 354 7.74 -12.84 -39.62
C TYR A 354 7.33 -14.25 -39.23
N THR A 355 6.09 -14.60 -39.53
CA THR A 355 5.53 -15.94 -39.30
C THR A 355 5.50 -16.75 -40.59
N TYR A 356 5.56 -18.07 -40.46
CA TYR A 356 5.44 -18.97 -41.61
C TYR A 356 4.74 -20.26 -41.21
N SER A 357 3.85 -20.76 -42.06
CA SER A 357 3.11 -21.99 -41.77
C SER A 357 2.68 -22.67 -43.06
N SER A 358 2.35 -23.96 -42.96
CA SER A 358 1.56 -24.65 -43.98
C SER A 358 0.11 -24.16 -44.02
N ASN A 359 -0.37 -23.48 -42.97
CA ASN A 359 -1.67 -22.84 -42.89
C ASN A 359 -1.51 -21.31 -42.79
N ALA A 360 -1.85 -20.58 -43.86
CA ALA A 360 -1.70 -19.13 -43.89
C ALA A 360 -2.52 -18.41 -42.81
N GLU A 361 -3.69 -18.94 -42.44
CA GLU A 361 -4.55 -18.35 -41.39
C GLU A 361 -3.88 -18.41 -40.02
N ALA A 362 -3.26 -19.54 -39.67
CA ALA A 362 -2.55 -19.72 -38.41
C ALA A 362 -1.33 -18.79 -38.29
N ALA A 363 -0.64 -18.54 -39.42
CA ALA A 363 0.46 -17.58 -39.49
C ALA A 363 -0.02 -16.14 -39.27
N GLN A 364 -1.11 -15.74 -39.95
CA GLN A 364 -1.68 -14.41 -39.81
C GLN A 364 -2.24 -14.16 -38.41
N GLU A 365 -2.98 -15.11 -37.86
CA GLU A 365 -3.55 -15.01 -36.50
C GLU A 365 -2.46 -14.80 -35.45
N LEU A 366 -1.35 -15.56 -35.55
CA LEU A 366 -0.22 -15.35 -34.67
C LEU A 366 0.37 -13.94 -34.83
N THR A 367 0.58 -13.49 -36.07
CA THR A 367 1.10 -12.15 -36.34
C THR A 367 0.22 -11.07 -35.70
N ASP A 368 -1.10 -11.18 -35.85
CA ASP A 368 -2.06 -10.21 -35.32
C ASP A 368 -2.05 -10.21 -33.78
N ASN A 369 -2.02 -11.39 -33.16
CA ASN A 369 -2.04 -11.53 -31.70
C ASN A 369 -0.75 -11.00 -31.02
N LEU A 370 0.37 -10.95 -31.74
CA LEU A 370 1.66 -10.48 -31.21
C LEU A 370 1.86 -8.96 -31.32
N GLN A 371 0.94 -8.23 -31.96
CA GLN A 371 0.96 -6.77 -32.08
C GLN A 371 0.89 -6.02 -30.74
N VAL A 372 0.65 -6.74 -29.64
CA VAL A 372 0.62 -6.23 -28.26
C VAL A 372 2.00 -5.85 -27.71
N PHE A 373 3.09 -6.34 -28.30
CA PHE A 373 4.46 -6.04 -27.88
C PHE A 373 5.00 -4.75 -28.54
N PRO A 374 6.03 -4.12 -27.94
CA PRO A 374 6.74 -3.00 -28.58
C PRO A 374 7.25 -3.37 -29.97
N THR A 375 7.02 -2.49 -30.95
CA THR A 375 7.43 -2.72 -32.35
C THR A 375 8.93 -3.02 -32.47
N VAL A 376 9.77 -2.34 -31.67
CA VAL A 376 11.22 -2.57 -31.60
C VAL A 376 11.58 -4.00 -31.15
N TRP A 377 10.79 -4.60 -30.24
CA TRP A 377 11.03 -5.97 -29.78
C TRP A 377 10.63 -6.99 -30.85
N LEU A 378 9.56 -6.71 -31.59
CA LEU A 378 9.14 -7.53 -32.74
C LEU A 378 10.19 -7.48 -33.86
N GLN A 379 10.75 -6.31 -34.15
CA GLN A 379 11.85 -6.15 -35.11
C GLN A 379 13.09 -6.94 -34.68
N LYS A 380 13.49 -6.84 -33.40
CA LYS A 380 14.59 -7.66 -32.84
C LYS A 380 14.31 -9.16 -32.94
N SER A 381 13.06 -9.57 -32.72
CA SER A 381 12.65 -10.96 -32.93
C SER A 381 12.84 -11.40 -34.38
N ASN A 382 12.53 -10.54 -35.35
CA ASN A 382 12.68 -10.85 -36.78
C ASN A 382 14.14 -10.94 -37.24
N GLU A 383 15.08 -10.22 -36.59
CA GLU A 383 16.52 -10.32 -36.88
C GLU A 383 17.06 -11.75 -36.69
N MET A 384 16.45 -12.51 -35.76
CA MET A 384 16.83 -13.91 -35.52
C MET A 384 16.33 -14.86 -36.63
N GLY A 385 15.20 -14.56 -37.28
CA GLY A 385 14.56 -15.44 -38.27
C GLY A 385 13.04 -15.47 -38.11
N ARG A 386 12.35 -16.40 -38.78
CA ARG A 386 10.89 -16.50 -38.75
C ARG A 386 10.40 -17.39 -37.61
N VAL A 387 9.14 -17.21 -37.23
CA VAL A 387 8.43 -18.14 -36.34
C VAL A 387 7.58 -19.06 -37.18
N LEU A 388 7.98 -20.34 -37.29
CA LEU A 388 7.14 -21.34 -37.91
C LEU A 388 6.06 -21.77 -36.93
N VAL A 389 4.79 -21.62 -37.33
CA VAL A 389 3.64 -21.94 -36.48
C VAL A 389 2.86 -23.11 -37.04
N ALA A 390 2.39 -23.98 -36.15
CA ALA A 390 1.47 -25.05 -36.49
C ALA A 390 0.51 -25.30 -35.33
N ASP A 391 -0.64 -25.89 -35.63
CA ASP A 391 -1.69 -26.13 -34.66
C ASP A 391 -1.76 -27.60 -34.23
N SER A 392 -2.10 -27.83 -32.96
CA SER A 392 -2.33 -29.16 -32.42
C SER A 392 -3.44 -29.17 -31.37
N MET A 393 -3.99 -30.34 -31.11
CA MET A 393 -4.83 -30.61 -29.92
C MET A 393 -3.97 -31.00 -28.70
N GLY A 394 -2.65 -30.85 -28.77
CA GLY A 394 -1.68 -31.18 -27.72
C GLY A 394 -1.29 -29.98 -26.85
N ARG A 395 -0.21 -30.15 -26.07
CA ARG A 395 0.39 -29.06 -25.29
C ARG A 395 1.12 -28.09 -26.23
N ALA A 396 0.97 -26.78 -26.02
CA ALA A 396 1.77 -25.77 -26.72
C ALA A 396 3.24 -25.82 -26.28
N TRP A 397 4.14 -25.45 -27.19
CA TRP A 397 5.57 -25.34 -26.91
C TRP A 397 6.27 -24.48 -27.98
N HIS A 398 7.39 -23.86 -27.58
CA HIS A 398 8.31 -23.17 -28.47
C HIS A 398 9.69 -23.85 -28.45
N TYR A 399 10.29 -24.06 -29.62
CA TYR A 399 11.63 -24.63 -29.76
C TYR A 399 12.48 -23.89 -30.80
N PHE A 400 13.79 -23.88 -30.59
CA PHE A 400 14.78 -23.26 -31.47
C PHE A 400 15.72 -24.31 -32.08
N PRO A 401 15.36 -24.92 -33.23
CA PRO A 401 16.22 -25.87 -33.91
C PRO A 401 17.61 -25.34 -34.26
N ASP A 402 18.61 -26.21 -34.14
CA ASP A 402 19.93 -26.02 -34.73
C ASP A 402 20.07 -26.94 -35.95
N LEU A 403 20.19 -26.35 -37.16
CA LEU A 403 20.33 -27.12 -38.39
C LEU A 403 21.70 -27.78 -38.54
N SER A 404 22.68 -27.45 -37.70
CA SER A 404 23.93 -28.22 -37.61
C SER A 404 23.68 -29.64 -37.06
N ASN A 405 22.60 -29.82 -36.27
CA ASN A 405 22.23 -31.09 -35.69
C ASN A 405 21.52 -32.01 -36.70
N LYS A 406 22.32 -32.75 -37.47
CA LYS A 406 21.81 -33.71 -38.47
C LYS A 406 20.90 -34.80 -37.88
N ARG A 407 21.09 -35.17 -36.61
CA ARG A 407 20.22 -36.15 -35.93
C ARG A 407 18.83 -35.59 -35.73
N PHE A 408 18.73 -34.34 -35.27
CA PHE A 408 17.46 -33.64 -35.14
C PHE A 408 16.73 -33.52 -36.49
N ILE A 409 17.43 -33.10 -37.55
CA ILE A 409 16.83 -33.01 -38.89
C ILE A 409 16.32 -34.38 -39.36
N ASN A 410 17.10 -35.45 -39.16
CA ASN A 410 16.69 -36.79 -39.54
C ASN A 410 15.48 -37.29 -38.72
N MET A 411 15.42 -36.94 -37.44
CA MET A 411 14.28 -37.22 -36.57
C MET A 411 13.03 -36.49 -37.07
N MET A 412 13.10 -35.18 -37.31
CA MET A 412 11.96 -34.41 -37.82
C MET A 412 11.47 -34.87 -39.19
N LYS A 413 12.36 -35.39 -40.04
CA LYS A 413 11.98 -35.96 -41.36
C LYS A 413 11.23 -37.28 -41.26
N ASN A 414 11.65 -38.18 -40.37
CA ASN A 414 11.19 -39.57 -40.40
C ASN A 414 10.28 -39.94 -39.22
N LYS A 415 10.52 -39.36 -38.04
CA LYS A 415 9.83 -39.67 -36.78
C LYS A 415 9.70 -38.42 -35.90
N PRO A 416 9.02 -37.36 -36.36
CA PRO A 416 8.90 -36.11 -35.60
C PRO A 416 8.25 -36.31 -34.22
N GLN A 417 7.34 -37.28 -34.07
CA GLN A 417 6.71 -37.64 -32.79
C GLN A 417 7.70 -38.08 -31.70
N ASP A 418 8.91 -38.55 -32.07
CA ASP A 418 9.95 -38.91 -31.11
C ASP A 418 10.60 -37.67 -30.45
N PHE A 419 10.43 -36.49 -31.06
CA PHE A 419 10.91 -35.22 -30.51
C PHE A 419 9.97 -34.69 -29.42
N ALA A 420 8.71 -34.44 -29.80
CA ALA A 420 7.68 -33.91 -28.93
C ALA A 420 6.29 -34.21 -29.50
N ASN A 421 5.29 -34.29 -28.63
CA ASN A 421 3.89 -34.45 -29.07
C ASN A 421 3.48 -33.24 -29.95
N GLY A 422 2.91 -33.51 -31.13
CA GLY A 422 2.48 -32.50 -32.09
C GLY A 422 3.56 -32.02 -33.05
N ALA A 423 4.80 -32.50 -32.91
CA ALA A 423 5.91 -32.12 -33.79
C ALA A 423 5.71 -32.57 -35.26
N GLU A 424 4.86 -33.56 -35.50
CA GLU A 424 4.45 -34.00 -36.83
C GLU A 424 3.84 -32.87 -37.67
N ALA A 425 3.21 -31.88 -37.03
CA ALA A 425 2.66 -30.71 -37.69
C ALA A 425 3.73 -29.83 -38.35
N PHE A 426 5.01 -30.00 -38.00
CA PHE A 426 6.15 -29.31 -38.61
C PHE A 426 6.93 -30.17 -39.61
N GLN A 427 6.57 -31.44 -39.81
CA GLN A 427 7.34 -32.34 -40.66
C GLN A 427 7.56 -31.75 -42.06
N TRP A 428 6.53 -31.11 -42.62
CA TRP A 428 6.57 -30.45 -43.93
C TRP A 428 7.74 -29.46 -44.07
N ALA A 429 8.12 -28.76 -43.00
CA ALA A 429 9.16 -27.75 -43.02
C ALA A 429 10.57 -28.33 -43.21
N PHE A 430 10.74 -29.61 -42.88
CA PHE A 430 12.01 -30.35 -43.01
C PHE A 430 12.07 -31.22 -44.28
N MET A 431 10.99 -31.29 -45.05
CA MET A 431 10.92 -32.12 -46.26
C MET A 431 11.50 -31.42 -47.49
N GLY A 432 11.76 -32.20 -48.55
CA GLY A 432 12.23 -31.68 -49.84
C GLY A 432 13.75 -31.50 -49.95
N ARG A 433 14.21 -31.15 -51.17
CA ARG A 433 15.63 -30.87 -51.47
C ARG A 433 16.11 -29.54 -50.87
N LYS A 434 15.23 -28.55 -50.78
CA LYS A 434 15.42 -27.30 -50.04
C LYS A 434 14.38 -27.27 -48.93
N MET A 435 14.82 -27.32 -47.68
CA MET A 435 13.92 -27.27 -46.53
C MET A 435 13.25 -25.90 -46.45
N ALA A 436 12.00 -25.88 -46.02
CA ALA A 436 11.29 -24.63 -45.80
C ALA A 436 11.74 -23.94 -44.50
N PHE A 437 12.19 -24.73 -43.51
CA PHE A 437 12.85 -24.27 -42.29
C PHE A 437 14.27 -23.77 -42.59
N GLN A 438 14.66 -22.62 -42.02
CA GLN A 438 15.97 -21.99 -42.18
C GLN A 438 16.69 -21.82 -40.83
N GLN A 439 18.02 -21.71 -40.84
CA GLN A 439 18.78 -21.47 -39.61
C GLN A 439 18.36 -20.13 -39.00
N GLY A 440 18.05 -20.12 -37.71
CA GLY A 440 17.52 -18.95 -37.00
C GLY A 440 15.99 -18.92 -36.89
N ASP A 441 15.27 -19.68 -37.72
CA ASP A 441 13.85 -19.88 -37.51
C ASP A 441 13.59 -20.58 -36.16
N SER A 442 12.39 -20.40 -35.61
CA SER A 442 11.89 -21.16 -34.47
C SER A 442 10.60 -21.90 -34.82
N MET A 443 10.22 -22.90 -34.02
CA MET A 443 8.96 -23.62 -34.17
C MET A 443 8.08 -23.37 -32.95
N MET A 444 6.84 -22.96 -33.16
CA MET A 444 5.87 -22.70 -32.11
C MET A 444 4.57 -23.45 -32.36
N LEU A 445 4.25 -24.41 -31.51
CA LEU A 445 3.03 -25.21 -31.62
C LEU A 445 1.90 -24.59 -30.80
N ASN A 446 0.77 -24.29 -31.44
CA ASN A 446 -0.44 -23.80 -30.77
C ASN A 446 -1.27 -24.96 -30.21
N ASN A 447 -2.08 -24.65 -29.19
CA ASN A 447 -3.05 -25.58 -28.61
C ASN A 447 -4.50 -25.10 -28.88
N LEU A 448 -5.21 -25.83 -29.74
CA LEU A 448 -6.58 -25.52 -30.15
C LEU A 448 -7.66 -26.00 -29.16
N ASN A 449 -7.32 -26.73 -28.10
CA ASN A 449 -8.31 -27.21 -27.11
C ASN A 449 -8.81 -26.10 -26.16
N HIS A 450 -8.44 -24.86 -26.40
CA HIS A 450 -8.73 -23.73 -25.53
C HIS A 450 -9.55 -22.69 -26.28
N ASN A 451 -10.30 -21.87 -25.54
CA ASN A 451 -10.98 -20.74 -26.14
C ASN A 451 -9.96 -19.71 -26.68
N ALA A 452 -10.41 -18.82 -27.56
CA ALA A 452 -9.56 -17.85 -28.23
C ALA A 452 -8.68 -17.05 -27.25
N THR A 453 -9.25 -16.54 -26.15
CA THR A 453 -8.50 -15.77 -25.14
C THR A 453 -7.34 -16.57 -24.53
N ARG A 454 -7.60 -17.82 -24.13
CA ARG A 454 -6.57 -18.68 -23.53
C ARG A 454 -5.54 -19.14 -24.56
N MET A 455 -5.93 -19.28 -25.82
CA MET A 455 -5.00 -19.53 -26.92
C MET A 455 -4.06 -18.34 -27.13
N ILE A 456 -4.59 -17.11 -27.21
CA ILE A 456 -3.82 -15.87 -27.31
C ILE A 456 -2.85 -15.72 -26.13
N SER A 457 -3.35 -15.93 -24.90
CA SER A 457 -2.53 -15.95 -23.68
C SER A 457 -1.35 -16.92 -23.80
N THR A 458 -1.60 -18.12 -24.32
CA THR A 458 -0.57 -19.14 -24.52
C THR A 458 0.41 -18.75 -25.63
N GLN A 459 -0.06 -18.16 -26.74
CA GLN A 459 0.82 -17.66 -27.81
C GLN A 459 1.76 -16.56 -27.30
N ILE A 460 1.25 -15.64 -26.48
CA ILE A 460 2.06 -14.58 -25.86
C ILE A 460 3.08 -15.19 -24.90
N HIS A 461 2.70 -16.20 -24.11
CA HIS A 461 3.63 -16.95 -23.26
C HIS A 461 4.77 -17.58 -24.07
N GLU A 462 4.44 -18.38 -25.07
CA GLU A 462 5.42 -19.09 -25.90
C GLU A 462 6.30 -18.12 -26.71
N PHE A 463 5.73 -17.04 -27.26
CA PHE A 463 6.51 -16.02 -27.93
C PHE A 463 7.44 -15.27 -26.98
N THR A 464 7.05 -15.12 -25.70
CA THR A 464 7.93 -14.50 -24.70
C THR A 464 9.20 -15.33 -24.45
N HIS A 465 9.15 -16.67 -24.58
CA HIS A 465 10.39 -17.48 -24.58
C HIS A 465 11.33 -17.14 -25.74
N ARG A 466 10.79 -16.73 -26.90
CA ARG A 466 11.61 -16.19 -27.99
C ARG A 466 12.21 -14.85 -27.62
N LEU A 467 11.44 -13.97 -26.99
CA LEU A 467 11.96 -12.69 -26.51
C LEU A 467 13.09 -12.88 -25.48
N GLN A 468 13.02 -13.87 -24.59
CA GLN A 468 14.14 -14.18 -23.67
C GLN A 468 15.44 -14.50 -24.41
N LYS A 469 15.35 -15.15 -25.56
CA LYS A 469 16.51 -15.51 -26.38
C LYS A 469 17.03 -14.35 -27.21
N VAL A 470 16.16 -13.52 -27.77
CA VAL A 470 16.55 -12.38 -28.62
C VAL A 470 16.93 -11.13 -27.83
N LEU A 471 16.44 -11.01 -26.59
CA LEU A 471 16.69 -9.90 -25.66
C LEU A 471 17.21 -10.45 -24.33
N PRO A 472 18.46 -10.96 -24.28
CA PRO A 472 19.02 -11.57 -23.07
C PRO A 472 19.09 -10.58 -21.90
N GLU A 473 19.43 -9.31 -22.17
CA GLU A 473 19.49 -8.25 -21.15
C GLU A 473 18.12 -7.99 -20.50
N LEU A 474 17.04 -8.06 -21.29
CA LEU A 474 15.68 -7.99 -20.76
C LEU A 474 15.41 -9.14 -19.79
N ASN A 475 15.80 -10.36 -20.17
CA ASN A 475 15.63 -11.54 -19.34
C ASN A 475 16.48 -11.46 -18.06
N ASP A 476 17.68 -10.88 -18.12
CA ASP A 476 18.57 -10.73 -16.96
C ASP A 476 17.91 -9.92 -15.83
N TYR A 477 17.05 -8.94 -16.15
CA TYR A 477 16.26 -8.24 -15.14
C TYR A 477 15.31 -9.18 -14.39
N PHE A 478 14.65 -10.10 -15.08
CA PHE A 478 13.74 -11.08 -14.45
C PHE A 478 14.50 -12.12 -13.62
N VAL A 479 15.66 -12.56 -14.12
CA VAL A 479 16.57 -13.45 -13.37
C VAL A 479 17.05 -12.75 -12.09
N ARG A 480 17.45 -11.48 -12.19
CA ARG A 480 17.86 -10.66 -11.05
C ARG A 480 16.74 -10.51 -10.01
N LEU A 481 15.50 -10.22 -10.45
CA LEU A 481 14.34 -10.17 -9.56
C LEU A 481 14.12 -11.51 -8.83
N TRP A 482 14.25 -12.64 -9.54
CA TRP A 482 14.11 -13.96 -8.93
C TRP A 482 15.17 -14.20 -7.85
N HIS A 483 16.45 -13.87 -8.13
CA HIS A 483 17.52 -13.98 -7.14
C HIS A 483 17.28 -13.09 -5.92
N GLU A 484 16.91 -11.83 -6.13
CA GLU A 484 16.62 -10.89 -5.04
C GLU A 484 15.45 -11.36 -4.16
N LYS A 485 14.41 -11.96 -4.74
CA LYS A 485 13.24 -12.48 -4.00
C LYS A 485 13.51 -13.83 -3.31
N THR A 486 14.56 -14.56 -3.68
CA THR A 486 14.82 -15.93 -3.19
C THR A 486 16.20 -16.12 -2.54
N ALA A 487 16.96 -15.04 -2.34
CA ALA A 487 18.35 -15.08 -1.90
C ALA A 487 18.61 -15.91 -0.63
N ASN A 488 17.64 -15.94 0.30
CA ASN A 488 17.76 -16.63 1.58
C ASN A 488 16.95 -17.95 1.64
N ASP A 489 16.38 -18.38 0.53
CA ASP A 489 15.49 -19.53 0.46
C ASP A 489 16.21 -20.79 -0.03
N LYS A 490 15.81 -21.94 0.50
CA LYS A 490 16.35 -23.25 0.11
C LYS A 490 15.54 -23.85 -1.04
N VAL A 491 16.24 -24.58 -1.92
CA VAL A 491 15.61 -25.35 -3.00
C VAL A 491 14.69 -26.44 -2.42
N GLN A 492 13.46 -26.51 -2.94
CA GLN A 492 12.44 -27.48 -2.56
C GLN A 492 11.63 -27.90 -3.80
N THR A 493 11.00 -29.07 -3.73
CA THR A 493 10.07 -29.49 -4.80
C THR A 493 8.81 -28.64 -4.75
N LEU A 494 8.24 -28.32 -5.92
CA LEU A 494 6.98 -27.56 -6.01
C LEU A 494 5.85 -28.29 -5.28
N ARG A 495 5.83 -29.62 -5.32
CA ARG A 495 4.85 -30.42 -4.56
C ARG A 495 4.97 -30.20 -3.05
N LYS A 496 6.19 -30.10 -2.50
CA LYS A 496 6.41 -29.85 -1.08
C LYS A 496 6.02 -28.43 -0.70
N MET A 497 6.35 -27.45 -1.54
CA MET A 497 6.04 -26.04 -1.28
C MET A 497 4.52 -25.76 -1.32
N THR A 498 3.82 -26.36 -2.29
CA THR A 498 2.41 -26.02 -2.59
C THR A 498 1.39 -27.03 -2.05
N GLY A 499 1.84 -28.24 -1.69
CA GLY A 499 0.96 -29.38 -1.41
C GLY A 499 0.28 -29.97 -2.65
N ASN A 500 0.48 -29.40 -3.84
CA ASN A 500 -0.20 -29.82 -5.07
C ASN A 500 0.47 -31.05 -5.70
N GLN A 501 -0.23 -32.17 -5.72
CA GLN A 501 0.28 -33.44 -6.25
C GLN A 501 0.38 -33.50 -7.78
N ARG A 502 -0.12 -32.48 -8.50
CA ARG A 502 0.00 -32.39 -9.97
C ARG A 502 1.41 -32.05 -10.43
N TYR A 503 2.23 -31.42 -9.57
CA TYR A 503 3.62 -31.15 -9.89
C TYR A 503 4.44 -32.43 -9.89
N ARG A 504 5.36 -32.56 -10.86
CA ARG A 504 6.24 -33.71 -10.97
C ARG A 504 7.31 -33.67 -9.87
N ALA A 505 7.85 -34.83 -9.53
CA ALA A 505 8.85 -34.96 -8.46
C ALA A 505 10.16 -34.20 -8.74
N ASN A 506 10.46 -33.94 -10.02
CA ASN A 506 11.63 -33.21 -10.47
C ASN A 506 11.38 -31.70 -10.67
N GLU A 507 10.17 -31.19 -10.42
CA GLU A 507 9.92 -29.75 -10.49
C GLU A 507 10.33 -29.11 -9.16
N ILE A 508 11.37 -28.28 -9.22
CA ILE A 508 12.01 -27.63 -8.08
C ILE A 508 11.94 -26.10 -8.21
N GLY A 509 12.04 -25.43 -7.08
CA GLY A 509 12.05 -23.98 -6.97
C GLY A 509 12.47 -23.55 -5.57
N LYS A 510 12.45 -22.25 -5.31
CA LYS A 510 12.65 -21.66 -3.99
C LYS A 510 11.34 -20.95 -3.60
N ARG A 511 10.97 -20.98 -2.31
CA ARG A 511 9.81 -20.35 -1.62
C ARG A 511 8.60 -19.97 -2.51
N ASP A 512 7.40 -20.37 -2.11
CA ASP A 512 6.14 -20.08 -2.84
C ASP A 512 5.61 -18.63 -2.71
N ASP A 513 6.49 -17.63 -2.65
CA ASP A 513 6.11 -16.21 -2.54
C ASP A 513 6.09 -15.51 -3.91
N PHE A 514 5.48 -16.16 -4.89
CA PHE A 514 5.28 -15.69 -6.26
C PHE A 514 3.78 -15.51 -6.54
N PRO A 515 3.38 -14.83 -7.64
CA PRO A 515 1.98 -14.79 -8.05
C PRO A 515 1.38 -16.20 -8.22
N ASN A 516 2.20 -17.12 -8.74
CA ASN A 516 1.96 -18.55 -8.78
C ASN A 516 3.32 -19.27 -8.64
N PRO A 517 3.36 -20.42 -7.95
CA PRO A 517 4.60 -21.19 -7.76
C PRO A 517 5.34 -21.51 -9.07
N TYR A 518 4.62 -21.56 -10.19
CA TYR A 518 5.20 -21.81 -11.50
C TYR A 518 6.14 -20.69 -11.98
N TYR A 519 5.92 -19.43 -11.58
CA TYR A 519 6.82 -18.31 -11.93
C TYR A 519 8.22 -18.53 -11.37
N GLY A 520 8.29 -19.03 -10.13
CA GLY A 520 9.53 -19.28 -9.41
C GLY A 520 10.20 -20.62 -9.73
N LYS A 521 9.66 -21.40 -10.69
CA LYS A 521 10.18 -22.72 -11.05
C LYS A 521 11.58 -22.61 -11.63
N MET A 522 12.46 -23.49 -11.17
CA MET A 522 13.83 -23.63 -11.67
C MET A 522 13.88 -24.72 -12.74
N TYR A 523 14.50 -24.41 -13.87
CA TYR A 523 14.77 -25.38 -14.94
C TYR A 523 16.20 -25.93 -14.90
N GLY A 524 17.11 -25.27 -14.18
CA GLY A 524 18.44 -25.78 -13.89
C GLY A 524 18.57 -26.24 -12.45
N ASP A 525 19.67 -25.88 -11.79
CA ASP A 525 20.02 -26.29 -10.43
C ASP A 525 20.27 -25.07 -9.52
N GLU A 526 20.87 -25.28 -8.34
CA GLU A 526 21.07 -24.19 -7.39
C GLU A 526 22.12 -23.17 -7.85
N ASP A 527 23.08 -23.58 -8.67
CA ASP A 527 24.16 -22.74 -9.20
C ASP A 527 23.73 -22.00 -10.47
N ASP A 528 22.90 -22.64 -11.31
CA ASP A 528 22.23 -22.02 -12.46
C ASP A 528 20.71 -22.29 -12.44
N PRO A 529 19.92 -21.48 -11.72
CA PRO A 529 18.49 -21.74 -11.49
C PRO A 529 17.62 -21.76 -12.74
N LEU A 530 17.98 -21.01 -13.78
CA LEU A 530 17.20 -20.83 -15.01
C LEU A 530 15.69 -20.60 -14.74
N PRO A 531 15.29 -19.46 -14.13
CA PRO A 531 13.89 -19.16 -13.80
C PRO A 531 13.11 -18.68 -15.04
N LEU A 532 12.97 -19.58 -16.03
CA LEU A 532 12.48 -19.25 -17.38
C LEU A 532 11.04 -18.69 -17.39
N GLU A 533 10.24 -18.98 -16.36
CA GLU A 533 8.81 -18.60 -16.31
C GLU A 533 8.57 -17.18 -15.80
N MET A 534 9.59 -16.52 -15.26
CA MET A 534 9.44 -15.17 -14.70
C MET A 534 8.97 -14.17 -15.76
N MET A 535 9.67 -14.12 -16.89
CA MET A 535 9.34 -13.19 -17.97
C MET A 535 8.06 -13.60 -18.70
N THR A 536 7.92 -14.89 -19.05
CA THR A 536 6.79 -15.41 -19.82
C THR A 536 5.47 -15.23 -19.10
N MET A 537 5.39 -15.59 -17.83
CA MET A 537 4.14 -15.53 -17.08
C MET A 537 3.73 -14.08 -16.74
N ILE A 538 4.70 -13.20 -16.49
CA ILE A 538 4.40 -11.76 -16.25
C ILE A 538 3.84 -11.12 -17.52
N PHE A 539 4.47 -11.34 -18.69
CA PHE A 539 3.97 -10.77 -19.94
C PHE A 539 2.70 -11.46 -20.45
N GLU A 540 2.53 -12.77 -20.23
CA GLU A 540 1.24 -13.46 -20.41
C GLU A 540 0.13 -12.77 -19.61
N ALA A 541 0.37 -12.48 -18.34
CA ALA A 541 -0.64 -11.86 -17.49
C ALA A 541 -0.93 -10.39 -17.85
N LEU A 542 0.08 -9.65 -18.33
CA LEU A 542 -0.07 -8.24 -18.71
C LEU A 542 -0.70 -8.05 -20.10
N LEU A 543 -0.35 -8.89 -21.07
CA LEU A 543 -0.71 -8.72 -22.49
C LEU A 543 -1.67 -9.79 -23.02
N GLY A 544 -1.73 -10.96 -22.38
CA GLY A 544 -2.43 -12.17 -22.85
C GLY A 544 -3.95 -12.14 -22.86
N GLY A 545 -4.56 -11.12 -22.25
CA GLY A 545 -6.01 -10.94 -22.19
C GLY A 545 -6.77 -11.92 -21.29
N ASP A 546 -6.15 -12.98 -20.76
CA ASP A 546 -6.77 -13.86 -19.76
C ASP A 546 -6.88 -13.13 -18.41
N ILE A 547 -8.11 -12.78 -18.04
CA ILE A 547 -8.40 -12.07 -16.79
C ILE A 547 -7.94 -12.83 -15.54
N LYS A 548 -7.91 -14.17 -15.57
CA LYS A 548 -7.44 -14.96 -14.43
C LYS A 548 -5.93 -14.81 -14.24
N ARG A 549 -5.17 -14.75 -15.34
CA ARG A 549 -3.73 -14.50 -15.31
C ARG A 549 -3.43 -13.10 -14.81
N TYR A 550 -4.16 -12.10 -15.29
CA TYR A 550 -4.03 -10.74 -14.78
C TYR A 550 -4.34 -10.65 -13.28
N GLN A 551 -5.44 -11.24 -12.82
CA GLN A 551 -5.82 -11.24 -11.40
C GLN A 551 -4.80 -11.99 -10.52
N GLU A 552 -4.22 -13.08 -11.01
CA GLU A 552 -3.13 -13.80 -10.35
C GLU A 552 -1.92 -12.88 -10.13
N LEU A 553 -1.48 -12.17 -11.17
CA LEU A 553 -0.38 -11.20 -11.10
C LEU A 553 -0.72 -10.00 -10.21
N ALA A 554 -1.93 -9.44 -10.34
CA ALA A 554 -2.35 -8.24 -9.61
C ALA A 554 -2.43 -8.43 -8.08
N ARG A 555 -2.55 -9.67 -7.59
CA ARG A 555 -2.44 -9.99 -6.15
C ARG A 555 -1.02 -9.77 -5.60
N LYS A 556 -0.02 -9.69 -6.47
CA LYS A 556 1.38 -9.43 -6.16
C LYS A 556 1.85 -8.20 -6.95
N PRO A 557 1.42 -6.99 -6.54
CA PRO A 557 1.57 -5.77 -7.33
C PRO A 557 3.02 -5.44 -7.70
N ASP A 558 4.00 -5.82 -6.89
CA ASP A 558 5.42 -5.69 -7.23
C ASP A 558 5.76 -6.27 -8.62
N PHE A 559 5.29 -7.48 -8.93
CA PHE A 559 5.58 -8.16 -10.20
C PHE A 559 4.84 -7.50 -11.37
N LEU A 560 3.61 -7.01 -11.12
CA LEU A 560 2.84 -6.24 -12.09
C LEU A 560 3.59 -4.96 -12.46
N TYR A 561 4.01 -4.19 -11.45
CA TYR A 561 4.74 -2.95 -11.65
C TYR A 561 6.08 -3.19 -12.33
N PHE A 562 6.82 -4.21 -11.89
CA PHE A 562 8.09 -4.59 -12.51
C PHE A 562 7.94 -4.87 -14.02
N GLY A 563 6.96 -5.70 -14.39
CA GLY A 563 6.69 -6.01 -15.80
C GLY A 563 6.24 -4.79 -16.61
N LEU A 564 5.37 -3.95 -16.03
CA LEU A 564 4.92 -2.70 -16.67
C LEU A 564 6.08 -1.73 -16.91
N ALA A 565 7.00 -1.59 -15.95
CA ALA A 565 8.17 -0.74 -16.08
C ALA A 565 9.04 -1.17 -17.26
N LEU A 566 9.31 -2.48 -17.39
CA LEU A 566 10.12 -3.02 -18.48
C LEU A 566 9.43 -2.84 -19.84
N LEU A 567 8.11 -3.09 -19.94
CA LEU A 567 7.36 -2.85 -21.18
C LEU A 567 7.44 -1.39 -21.66
N VAL A 568 7.50 -0.44 -20.72
CA VAL A 568 7.47 1.00 -21.03
C VAL A 568 8.86 1.61 -21.15
N ARG A 569 9.86 1.11 -20.41
CA ARG A 569 11.17 1.76 -20.31
C ARG A 569 12.30 1.01 -21.00
N TYR A 570 12.22 -0.31 -21.15
CA TYR A 570 13.28 -1.06 -21.80
C TYR A 570 13.23 -0.91 -23.32
N GLN A 571 14.30 -0.37 -23.89
CA GLN A 571 14.50 -0.21 -25.33
C GLN A 571 15.83 -0.89 -25.70
N PRO A 572 15.80 -1.96 -26.53
CA PRO A 572 16.99 -2.75 -26.88
C PRO A 572 17.88 -2.13 -27.96
#